data_AF-A0A7S3BLV3-F1
#
_entry.id   AF-A0A7S3BLV3-F1
#
_cell.length_a   1.000
_cell.length_b   1.000
_cell.length_c   1.000
_cell.angle_alpha   90.00
_cell.angle_beta   90.00
_cell.angle_gamma   90.00
#
_symmetry.space_group_name_H-M   'P 1'
#
loop_
_entity.id
_entity.type
_entity.pdbx_description
1 polymer ?
#
loop_
_entity_poly.entity_id
_entity_poly.type
_entity_poly.pdbx_seq_one_letter_code
_entity_poly.pdbx_strand_id
1 'polypeptide(L)'
;MWSALFGGGGASTSRRNAPTHGQGGAAPRHEHGRGRHGGPNTPRTLSLGELERLHEQVVRTQSITPANREAVVEVLRAIAEVMIWGDQNEPDVFDFFLEAQTLSHCVRLLGASTTPHASVAVQLLQSMSIMIQNIRRDTSVYYLFSNNHINRLIAYDFDFAGENEELLAFYISFLKTVSLRLNVGTVQFFYQGHASPPQFPLYTLATRFVDHPESMVRIAVRTVTLNVYAVPDEGTRQFVVHDAKNYFPAVTGALLRRCLAHDAPGSGAGAIETANAEAC
;
A
#
# COMPACT_ATOMS: atom_id res chain seq x y z
N MET A 1 -8.66 7.85 -10.86
CA MET A 1 -7.53 7.33 -10.06
C MET A 1 -8.00 6.59 -8.80
N TRP A 2 -8.84 7.20 -7.96
CA TRP A 2 -9.32 6.60 -6.71
C TRP A 2 -10.06 5.25 -6.84
N SER A 3 -10.80 4.98 -7.92
CA SER A 3 -11.49 3.70 -8.10
C SER A 3 -10.54 2.49 -8.21
N ALA A 4 -9.37 2.66 -8.83
CA ALA A 4 -8.37 1.59 -9.00
C ALA A 4 -7.61 1.27 -7.71
N LEU A 5 -7.45 2.26 -6.81
CA LEU A 5 -6.73 2.10 -5.54
C LEU A 5 -7.59 1.50 -4.42
N PHE A 6 -8.91 1.53 -4.55
CA PHE A 6 -9.83 1.20 -3.46
C PHE A 6 -10.84 0.08 -3.82
N GLY A 7 -10.78 -0.49 -5.03
CA GLY A 7 -11.63 -1.60 -5.47
C GLY A 7 -11.14 -2.96 -4.95
N GLY A 8 -11.78 -3.48 -3.89
CA GLY A 8 -11.62 -4.86 -3.44
C GLY A 8 -12.48 -5.81 -4.27
N GLY A 9 -11.87 -6.88 -4.79
CA GLY A 9 -12.49 -7.84 -5.70
C GLY A 9 -13.67 -8.62 -5.10
N GLY A 10 -14.77 -8.68 -5.85
CA GLY A 10 -15.85 -9.63 -5.65
C GLY A 10 -15.42 -11.01 -6.15
N ALA A 11 -15.61 -12.02 -5.30
CA ALA A 11 -15.29 -13.41 -5.56
C ALA A 11 -16.05 -13.96 -6.79
N SER A 12 -15.32 -14.48 -7.79
CA SER A 12 -15.90 -15.35 -8.81
C SER A 12 -15.82 -16.80 -8.34
N THR A 13 -17.00 -17.37 -8.09
CA THR A 13 -17.18 -18.78 -7.73
C THR A 13 -16.83 -19.68 -8.91
N SER A 14 -15.84 -20.56 -8.68
CA SER A 14 -15.50 -21.71 -9.51
C SER A 14 -16.64 -22.74 -9.55
N ARG A 15 -17.01 -23.24 -10.74
CA ARG A 15 -17.70 -24.52 -10.90
C ARG A 15 -16.82 -25.47 -11.71
N ARG A 16 -16.55 -26.62 -11.09
CA ARG A 16 -15.87 -27.82 -11.63
C ARG A 16 -16.73 -28.49 -12.70
N ASN A 17 -16.08 -29.17 -13.64
CA ASN A 17 -16.49 -30.49 -14.11
C ASN A 17 -15.27 -31.30 -14.56
N ALA A 18 -15.31 -32.61 -14.27
CA ALA A 18 -14.25 -33.61 -14.47
C ALA A 18 -14.56 -34.50 -15.71
N PRO A 19 -13.90 -35.65 -15.95
CA PRO A 19 -13.01 -35.86 -17.10
C PRO A 19 -13.51 -36.92 -18.11
N THR A 20 -12.86 -37.03 -19.27
CA THR A 20 -13.00 -38.18 -20.17
C THR A 20 -11.66 -38.68 -20.70
N HIS A 21 -11.49 -40.00 -20.59
CA HIS A 21 -10.38 -40.83 -21.08
C HIS A 21 -10.13 -40.74 -22.60
N GLY A 22 -8.86 -40.94 -23.00
CA GLY A 22 -8.47 -41.30 -24.37
C GLY A 22 -6.99 -41.71 -24.42
N GLN A 23 -6.72 -42.95 -24.83
CA GLN A 23 -5.43 -43.64 -24.83
C GLN A 23 -4.49 -43.26 -25.99
N GLY A 24 -3.17 -43.44 -25.77
CA GLY A 24 -2.28 -44.11 -26.74
C GLY A 24 -1.22 -43.26 -27.45
N GLY A 25 0.05 -43.70 -27.40
CA GLY A 25 1.02 -43.44 -28.48
C GLY A 25 2.45 -43.03 -28.10
N ALA A 26 3.32 -44.05 -28.01
CA ALA A 26 4.78 -44.11 -28.24
C ALA A 26 5.67 -42.85 -28.37
N ALA A 27 6.84 -42.91 -27.70
CA ALA A 27 8.05 -42.10 -27.94
C ALA A 27 8.83 -42.57 -29.19
N PRO A 28 9.72 -41.72 -29.75
CA PRO A 28 11.16 -41.92 -29.48
C PRO A 28 12.01 -40.62 -29.36
N ARG A 29 13.30 -40.85 -29.03
CA ARG A 29 14.39 -39.91 -28.63
C ARG A 29 15.16 -39.26 -29.80
N HIS A 30 16.03 -38.31 -29.40
CA HIS A 30 17.15 -37.61 -30.09
C HIS A 30 16.71 -36.31 -30.82
N GLU A 31 17.39 -35.16 -30.78
CA GLU A 31 18.83 -34.87 -30.70
C GLU A 31 19.09 -33.38 -30.34
N HIS A 32 20.37 -33.02 -30.16
CA HIS A 32 20.92 -31.70 -29.84
C HIS A 32 20.50 -30.54 -30.77
N GLY A 33 20.37 -29.33 -30.22
CA GLY A 33 20.21 -28.11 -31.03
C GLY A 33 20.39 -26.82 -30.24
N ARG A 34 21.45 -26.09 -30.57
CA ARG A 34 21.91 -24.82 -30.01
C ARG A 34 20.88 -23.69 -30.06
N GLY A 35 21.02 -22.78 -29.11
CA GLY A 35 20.86 -21.34 -29.30
C GLY A 35 19.42 -20.83 -29.46
N ARG A 36 18.94 -20.09 -28.46
CA ARG A 36 17.87 -19.11 -28.70
C ARG A 36 18.20 -17.78 -28.07
N HIS A 37 18.52 -16.86 -28.99
CA HIS A 37 18.39 -15.43 -28.88
C HIS A 37 17.18 -15.03 -28.02
N GLY A 38 17.44 -14.26 -26.96
CA GLY A 38 16.40 -13.58 -26.20
C GLY A 38 15.74 -12.52 -27.08
N GLY A 39 14.50 -12.79 -27.50
CA GLY A 39 13.61 -11.78 -28.05
C GLY A 39 13.06 -10.88 -26.95
N PRO A 40 12.49 -9.71 -27.30
CA PRO A 40 11.97 -8.72 -26.35
C PRO A 40 10.59 -9.15 -25.82
N ASN A 41 10.53 -10.25 -25.06
CA ASN A 41 9.43 -10.67 -24.16
C ASN A 41 9.68 -12.09 -23.60
N THR A 42 10.87 -12.36 -23.07
CA THR A 42 11.01 -13.49 -22.16
C THR A 42 10.25 -13.18 -20.88
N PRO A 43 9.33 -14.04 -20.40
CA PRO A 43 8.71 -13.85 -19.09
C PRO A 43 9.85 -13.73 -18.06
N ARG A 44 9.82 -12.68 -17.24
CA ARG A 44 10.82 -12.53 -16.18
C ARG A 44 10.80 -13.78 -15.32
N THR A 45 11.94 -14.45 -15.24
CA THR A 45 12.10 -15.57 -14.32
C THR A 45 12.12 -15.00 -12.91
N LEU A 46 11.06 -15.25 -12.16
CA LEU A 46 10.99 -14.92 -10.73
C LEU A 46 11.83 -15.97 -10.00
N SER A 47 12.85 -15.52 -9.27
CA SER A 47 13.79 -16.38 -8.54
C SER A 47 14.57 -15.58 -7.49
N LEU A 48 15.25 -16.29 -6.58
CA LEU A 48 16.21 -15.67 -5.65
C LEU A 48 17.29 -14.86 -6.39
N GLY A 49 17.89 -15.42 -7.45
CA GLY A 49 18.93 -14.72 -8.20
C GLY A 49 18.46 -13.42 -8.88
N GLU A 50 17.17 -13.33 -9.25
CA GLU A 50 16.61 -12.07 -9.72
C GLU A 50 16.48 -11.04 -8.58
N LEU A 51 16.08 -11.48 -7.38
CA LEU A 51 16.04 -10.59 -6.21
C LEU A 51 17.44 -10.06 -5.84
N GLU A 52 18.47 -10.92 -5.87
CA GLU A 52 19.86 -10.52 -5.63
C GLU A 52 20.30 -9.43 -6.62
N ARG A 53 20.05 -9.64 -7.92
CA ARG A 53 20.37 -8.68 -8.98
C ARG A 53 19.61 -7.35 -8.79
N LEU A 54 18.34 -7.40 -8.42
CA LEU A 54 17.52 -6.21 -8.16
C LEU A 54 17.99 -5.47 -6.90
N HIS A 55 18.31 -6.20 -5.84
CA HIS A 55 18.88 -5.67 -4.60
C HIS A 55 20.17 -4.90 -4.88
N GLU A 56 21.10 -5.48 -5.65
CA GLU A 56 22.34 -4.81 -6.01
C GLU A 56 22.10 -3.48 -6.75
N GLN A 57 21.09 -3.41 -7.62
CA GLN A 57 20.73 -2.17 -8.30
C GLN A 57 20.23 -1.10 -7.32
N VAL A 58 19.37 -1.48 -6.38
CA VAL A 58 18.90 -0.57 -5.31
C VAL A 58 20.08 -0.08 -4.47
N VAL A 59 21.01 -0.96 -4.08
CA VAL A 59 22.20 -0.57 -3.30
C VAL A 59 23.07 0.42 -4.07
N ARG A 60 23.37 0.15 -5.34
CA ARG A 60 24.23 0.98 -6.20
C ARG A 60 23.63 2.34 -6.54
N THR A 61 22.31 2.50 -6.42
CA THR A 61 21.63 3.77 -6.67
C THR A 61 21.94 4.76 -5.54
N GLN A 62 22.80 5.74 -5.83
CA GLN A 62 23.18 6.81 -4.89
C GLN A 62 22.33 8.07 -5.08
N SER A 63 21.95 8.36 -6.32
CA SER A 63 21.15 9.54 -6.68
C SER A 63 20.10 9.19 -7.74
N ILE A 64 18.90 9.74 -7.59
CA ILE A 64 17.83 9.60 -8.59
C ILE A 64 17.88 10.80 -9.52
N THR A 65 17.89 10.54 -10.82
CA THR A 65 17.92 11.54 -11.90
C THR A 65 16.80 11.23 -12.89
N PRO A 66 16.40 12.20 -13.74
CA PRO A 66 15.42 11.94 -14.80
C PRO A 66 15.78 10.77 -15.71
N ALA A 67 17.09 10.47 -15.88
CA ALA A 67 17.58 9.41 -16.74
C ALA A 67 17.45 7.99 -16.13
N ASN A 68 17.49 7.85 -14.80
CA ASN A 68 17.42 6.54 -14.14
C ASN A 68 16.10 6.30 -13.38
N ARG A 69 15.26 7.32 -13.20
CA ARG A 69 14.01 7.27 -12.42
C ARG A 69 13.09 6.13 -12.86
N GLU A 70 12.89 5.95 -14.16
CA GLU A 70 12.01 4.89 -14.68
C GLU A 70 12.57 3.49 -14.38
N ALA A 71 13.88 3.32 -14.49
CA ALA A 71 14.54 2.07 -14.13
C ALA A 71 14.40 1.78 -12.62
N VAL A 72 14.51 2.80 -11.77
CA VAL A 72 14.32 2.66 -10.32
C VAL A 72 12.89 2.25 -9.98
N VAL A 73 11.90 2.91 -10.57
CA VAL A 73 10.47 2.56 -10.44
C VAL A 73 10.26 1.09 -10.83
N GLU A 74 10.83 0.68 -11.96
CA GLU A 74 10.72 -0.67 -12.47
C GLU A 74 11.38 -1.72 -11.56
N VAL A 75 12.54 -1.40 -10.97
CA VAL A 75 13.20 -2.24 -9.96
C VAL A 75 12.32 -2.41 -8.72
N LEU A 76 11.72 -1.33 -8.20
CA LEU A 76 10.81 -1.39 -7.04
C LEU A 76 9.56 -2.24 -7.31
N ARG A 77 9.04 -2.21 -8.53
CA ARG A 77 7.92 -3.06 -8.96
C ARG A 77 8.36 -4.54 -9.02
N ALA A 78 9.48 -4.82 -9.67
CA ALA A 78 10.00 -6.17 -9.83
C ALA A 78 10.32 -6.83 -8.48
N ILE A 79 10.87 -6.08 -7.51
CA ILE A 79 11.10 -6.59 -6.14
C ILE A 79 9.78 -7.05 -5.51
N ALA A 80 8.71 -6.27 -5.62
CA ALA A 80 7.42 -6.66 -5.06
C ALA A 80 6.86 -7.94 -5.70
N GLU A 81 7.01 -8.09 -7.02
CA GLU A 81 6.59 -9.29 -7.75
C GLU A 81 7.35 -10.54 -7.30
N VAL A 82 8.69 -10.44 -7.20
CA VAL A 82 9.53 -11.55 -6.73
C VAL A 82 9.18 -11.91 -5.29
N MET A 83 8.93 -10.94 -4.42
CA MET A 83 8.53 -11.20 -3.03
C MET A 83 7.18 -11.90 -2.92
N ILE A 84 6.16 -11.46 -3.68
CA ILE A 84 4.84 -12.10 -3.67
C ILE A 84 4.91 -13.54 -4.17
N TRP A 85 5.72 -13.79 -5.20
CA TRP A 85 5.97 -15.12 -5.72
C TRP A 85 6.79 -15.97 -4.74
N GLY A 86 7.86 -15.42 -4.18
CA GLY A 86 8.74 -16.09 -3.20
C GLY A 86 7.99 -16.51 -1.94
N ASP A 87 7.02 -15.70 -1.48
CA ASP A 87 6.15 -16.08 -0.35
C ASP A 87 5.45 -17.43 -0.56
N GLN A 88 5.10 -17.74 -1.80
CA GLN A 88 4.26 -18.89 -2.13
C GLN A 88 5.07 -20.08 -2.65
N ASN A 89 6.28 -19.85 -3.17
CA ASN A 89 7.00 -20.85 -3.96
C ASN A 89 8.42 -21.13 -3.44
N GLU A 90 9.11 -20.16 -2.84
CA GLU A 90 10.54 -20.27 -2.53
C GLU A 90 10.89 -19.47 -1.25
N PRO A 91 10.89 -20.12 -0.07
CA PRO A 91 11.14 -19.46 1.21
C PRO A 91 12.44 -18.65 1.27
N ASP A 92 13.51 -19.14 0.63
CA ASP A 92 14.85 -18.53 0.60
C ASP A 92 14.84 -17.10 0.04
N VAL A 93 13.88 -16.78 -0.84
CA VAL A 93 13.68 -15.41 -1.36
C VAL A 93 13.38 -14.43 -0.22
N PHE A 94 12.53 -14.84 0.72
CA PHE A 94 12.17 -14.03 1.88
C PHE A 94 13.34 -13.90 2.85
N ASP A 95 14.08 -14.99 3.08
CA ASP A 95 15.23 -15.00 3.98
C ASP A 95 16.29 -14.02 3.48
N PHE A 96 16.64 -14.09 2.19
CA PHE A 96 17.55 -13.12 1.57
C PHE A 96 17.03 -11.68 1.68
N PHE A 97 15.75 -11.43 1.38
CA PHE A 97 15.18 -10.08 1.44
C PHE A 97 15.38 -9.42 2.81
N LEU A 98 15.21 -10.22 3.87
CA LEU A 98 15.35 -9.80 5.26
C LEU A 98 16.83 -9.63 5.64
N GLU A 99 17.66 -10.62 5.36
CA GLU A 99 19.10 -10.59 5.70
C GLU A 99 19.81 -9.44 5.00
N ALA A 100 19.51 -9.22 3.71
CA ALA A 100 20.07 -8.13 2.93
C ALA A 100 19.45 -6.76 3.25
N GLN A 101 18.45 -6.67 4.13
CA GLN A 101 17.75 -5.42 4.47
C GLN A 101 17.21 -4.68 3.23
N THR A 102 16.72 -5.43 2.23
CA THR A 102 16.34 -4.88 0.92
C THR A 102 15.34 -3.74 1.02
N LEU A 103 14.31 -3.90 1.87
CA LEU A 103 13.32 -2.84 2.11
C LEU A 103 13.94 -1.55 2.67
N SER A 104 14.92 -1.66 3.57
CA SER A 104 15.62 -0.50 4.12
C SER A 104 16.30 0.31 3.01
N HIS A 105 16.88 -0.39 2.03
CA HIS A 105 17.53 0.25 0.89
C HIS A 105 16.51 0.85 -0.08
N CYS A 106 15.36 0.20 -0.28
CA CYS A 106 14.25 0.79 -1.04
C CYS A 106 13.74 2.09 -0.38
N VAL A 107 13.58 2.12 0.94
CA VAL A 107 13.16 3.34 1.67
C VAL A 107 14.22 4.44 1.58
N ARG A 108 15.51 4.10 1.61
CA ARG A 108 16.62 5.06 1.43
C ARG A 108 16.54 5.82 0.10
N LEU A 109 15.96 5.22 -0.94
CA LEU A 109 15.78 5.88 -2.24
C LEU A 109 14.90 7.13 -2.15
N LEU A 110 13.99 7.23 -1.18
CA LEU A 110 13.15 8.42 -0.99
C LEU A 110 13.98 9.67 -0.68
N GLY A 111 15.11 9.51 0.04
CA GLY A 111 16.04 10.59 0.37
C GLY A 111 17.18 10.79 -0.64
N ALA A 112 17.26 9.96 -1.68
CA ALA A 112 18.34 9.98 -2.67
C ALA A 112 18.13 10.99 -3.81
N SER A 113 17.11 11.86 -3.69
CA SER A 113 16.81 12.86 -4.71
C SER A 113 16.98 14.27 -4.16
N THR A 114 17.49 15.17 -5.00
CA THR A 114 17.55 16.62 -4.74
C THR A 114 16.24 17.33 -5.10
N THR A 115 15.32 16.64 -5.77
CA THR A 115 13.99 17.14 -6.12
C THR A 115 12.90 16.12 -5.76
N PRO A 116 11.72 16.54 -5.29
CA PRO A 116 10.64 15.59 -5.01
C PRO A 116 10.30 14.83 -6.29
N HIS A 117 10.51 13.51 -6.29
CA HIS A 117 10.07 12.65 -7.38
C HIS A 117 8.92 11.79 -6.87
N ALA A 118 7.71 12.34 -6.97
CA ALA A 118 6.48 11.64 -6.64
C ALA A 118 6.47 10.21 -7.21
N SER A 119 6.95 9.99 -8.44
CA SER A 119 6.90 8.66 -9.07
C SER A 119 7.62 7.55 -8.28
N VAL A 120 8.76 7.83 -7.65
CA VAL A 120 9.50 6.81 -6.88
C VAL A 120 8.81 6.55 -5.54
N ALA A 121 8.35 7.62 -4.89
CA ALA A 121 7.57 7.52 -3.65
C ALA A 121 6.24 6.77 -3.88
N VAL A 122 5.51 7.15 -4.92
CA VAL A 122 4.28 6.50 -5.39
C VAL A 122 4.54 5.03 -5.66
N GLN A 123 5.56 4.70 -6.47
CA GLN A 123 5.86 3.31 -6.78
C GLN A 123 6.23 2.51 -5.53
N LEU A 124 7.01 3.07 -4.61
CA LEU A 124 7.35 2.38 -3.36
C LEU A 124 6.08 2.10 -2.54
N LEU A 125 5.21 3.11 -2.34
CA LEU A 125 3.96 2.95 -1.61
C LEU A 125 3.02 1.93 -2.27
N GLN A 126 2.93 1.94 -3.60
CA GLN A 126 2.15 0.98 -4.38
C GLN A 126 2.71 -0.44 -4.25
N SER A 127 4.01 -0.62 -4.52
CA SER A 127 4.71 -1.91 -4.41
C SER A 127 4.54 -2.51 -3.01
N MET A 128 4.70 -1.70 -1.96
CA MET A 128 4.50 -2.13 -0.58
C MET A 128 3.04 -2.48 -0.30
N SER A 129 2.08 -1.71 -0.81
CA SER A 129 0.67 -2.02 -0.65
C SER A 129 0.30 -3.36 -1.29
N ILE A 130 0.72 -3.58 -2.55
CA ILE A 130 0.45 -4.83 -3.27
C ILE A 130 1.11 -6.02 -2.56
N MET A 131 2.36 -5.86 -2.10
CA MET A 131 3.08 -6.87 -1.34
C MET A 131 2.32 -7.22 -0.04
N ILE A 132 1.95 -6.23 0.77
CA ILE A 132 1.22 -6.44 2.03
C ILE A 132 -0.15 -7.11 1.80
N GLN A 133 -0.84 -6.81 0.69
CA GLN A 133 -2.13 -7.44 0.39
C GLN A 133 -1.98 -8.91 -0.05
N ASN A 134 -0.87 -9.25 -0.72
CA ASN A 134 -0.72 -10.55 -1.37
C ASN A 134 0.17 -11.56 -0.64
N ILE A 135 0.97 -11.13 0.35
CA ILE A 135 1.66 -12.07 1.26
C ILE A 135 0.63 -12.79 2.13
N ARG A 136 0.72 -14.12 2.13
CA ARG A 136 -0.24 -15.01 2.79
C ARG A 136 0.33 -15.74 3.99
N ARG A 137 1.62 -16.11 3.98
CA ARG A 137 2.21 -16.81 5.12
C ARG A 137 2.32 -15.88 6.32
N ASP A 138 1.78 -16.31 7.46
CA ASP A 138 1.83 -15.52 8.69
C ASP A 138 3.27 -15.17 9.06
N THR A 139 4.20 -16.11 8.98
CA THR A 139 5.64 -15.88 9.25
C THR A 139 6.20 -14.73 8.42
N SER A 140 5.90 -14.68 7.12
CA SER A 140 6.32 -13.60 6.22
C SER A 140 5.71 -12.25 6.62
N VAL A 141 4.46 -12.23 7.07
CA VAL A 141 3.78 -11.02 7.55
C VAL A 141 4.42 -10.51 8.83
N TYR A 142 4.65 -11.42 9.79
CA TYR A 142 5.33 -11.11 11.04
C TYR A 142 6.71 -10.51 10.77
N TYR A 143 7.50 -11.15 9.89
CA TYR A 143 8.82 -10.64 9.52
C TYR A 143 8.78 -9.29 8.80
N LEU A 144 7.81 -9.07 7.92
CA LEU A 144 7.66 -7.80 7.22
C LEU A 144 7.34 -6.64 8.17
N PHE A 145 6.63 -6.90 9.26
CA PHE A 145 6.22 -5.86 10.22
C PHE A 145 7.21 -5.69 11.38
N SER A 146 7.91 -6.74 11.80
CA SER A 146 8.77 -6.73 12.99
C SER A 146 10.07 -5.94 12.84
N ASN A 147 10.53 -5.67 11.62
CA ASN A 147 11.79 -4.98 11.32
C ASN A 147 11.64 -3.45 11.16
N ASN A 148 10.48 -2.89 11.53
CA ASN A 148 10.20 -1.45 11.65
C ASN A 148 10.27 -0.65 10.33
N HIS A 149 10.54 -1.28 9.20
CA HIS A 149 10.62 -0.60 7.91
C HIS A 149 9.28 -0.02 7.46
N ILE A 150 8.18 -0.74 7.70
CA ILE A 150 6.83 -0.24 7.43
C ILE A 150 6.51 1.00 8.27
N ASN A 151 6.89 1.01 9.55
CA ASN A 151 6.71 2.20 10.40
C ASN A 151 7.54 3.39 9.93
N ARG A 152 8.76 3.16 9.45
CA ARG A 152 9.58 4.23 8.85
C ARG A 152 8.89 4.83 7.62
N LEU A 153 8.25 4.00 6.80
CA LEU A 153 7.50 4.46 5.63
C LEU A 153 6.21 5.18 6.02
N ILE A 154 5.50 4.70 7.04
CA ILE A 154 4.33 5.38 7.62
C ILE A 154 4.70 6.78 8.13
N ALA A 155 5.81 6.87 8.88
CA ALA A 155 6.28 8.10 9.50
C ALA A 155 7.18 8.95 8.59
N TYR A 156 7.35 8.58 7.33
CA TYR A 156 8.14 9.36 6.39
C TYR A 156 7.47 10.70 6.10
N ASP A 157 8.25 11.78 6.09
CA ASP A 157 7.77 13.14 5.87
C ASP A 157 7.58 13.40 4.37
N PHE A 158 6.48 12.88 3.82
CA PHE A 158 6.11 13.12 2.44
C PHE A 158 5.59 14.55 2.26
N ASP A 159 6.06 15.21 1.21
CA ASP A 159 5.49 16.48 0.76
C ASP A 159 4.26 16.22 -0.12
N PHE A 160 3.08 16.63 0.37
CA PHE A 160 1.80 16.51 -0.35
C PHE A 160 1.36 17.83 -0.98
N ALA A 161 2.20 18.88 -0.96
CA ALA A 161 1.83 20.19 -1.50
C ALA A 161 1.93 20.25 -3.04
N GLY A 162 1.13 21.14 -3.64
CA GLY A 162 1.21 21.49 -5.06
C GLY A 162 1.03 20.27 -5.98
N GLU A 163 2.03 20.01 -6.83
CA GLU A 163 2.01 18.96 -7.86
C GLU A 163 2.06 17.52 -7.28
N ASN A 164 2.31 17.37 -5.97
CA ASN A 164 2.41 16.08 -5.29
C ASN A 164 1.10 15.61 -4.63
N GLU A 165 -0.04 16.25 -4.89
CA GLU A 165 -1.33 15.87 -4.31
C GLU A 165 -1.71 14.40 -4.61
N GLU A 166 -1.30 13.89 -5.78
CA GLU A 166 -1.49 12.49 -6.15
C GLU A 166 -0.80 11.51 -5.18
N LEU A 167 0.37 11.90 -4.64
CA LEU A 167 1.12 11.09 -3.67
C LEU A 167 0.30 10.83 -2.40
N LEU A 168 -0.52 11.79 -1.98
CA LEU A 168 -1.40 11.64 -0.82
C LEU A 168 -2.38 10.49 -1.02
N ALA A 169 -2.90 10.30 -2.24
CA ALA A 169 -3.80 9.20 -2.54
C ALA A 169 -3.17 7.83 -2.32
N PHE A 170 -1.92 7.66 -2.78
CA PHE A 170 -1.16 6.43 -2.56
C PHE A 170 -0.75 6.25 -1.10
N TYR A 171 -0.38 7.33 -0.42
CA TYR A 171 -0.05 7.29 1.01
C TYR A 171 -1.25 6.84 1.84
N ILE A 172 -2.42 7.46 1.64
CA ILE A 172 -3.66 7.09 2.36
C ILE A 172 -4.10 5.66 2.02
N SER A 173 -3.96 5.23 0.76
CA SER A 173 -4.23 3.84 0.38
C SER A 173 -3.26 2.85 1.02
N PHE A 174 -1.98 3.23 1.16
CA PHE A 174 -0.98 2.46 1.88
C PHE A 174 -1.32 2.34 3.37
N LEU A 175 -1.66 3.43 4.05
CA LEU A 175 -2.10 3.39 5.45
C LEU A 175 -3.33 2.49 5.63
N LYS A 176 -4.32 2.60 4.73
CA LYS A 176 -5.49 1.70 4.70
C LYS A 176 -5.04 0.23 4.56
N THR A 177 -4.15 -0.06 3.62
CA THR A 177 -3.63 -1.40 3.38
C THR A 177 -2.95 -1.99 4.61
N VAL A 178 -2.10 -1.22 5.30
CA VAL A 178 -1.49 -1.64 6.56
C VAL A 178 -2.56 -1.91 7.63
N SER A 179 -3.54 -1.00 7.77
CA SER A 179 -4.60 -1.13 8.78
C SER A 179 -5.42 -2.41 8.64
N LEU A 180 -5.60 -2.92 7.42
CA LEU A 180 -6.32 -4.15 7.14
C LEU A 180 -5.58 -5.41 7.63
N ARG A 181 -4.28 -5.31 7.95
CA ARG A 181 -3.48 -6.41 8.51
C ARG A 181 -3.36 -6.34 10.02
N LEU A 182 -4.01 -5.38 10.67
CA LEU A 182 -4.01 -5.28 12.13
C LEU A 182 -4.86 -6.38 12.75
N ASN A 183 -4.30 -7.03 13.75
CA ASN A 183 -4.95 -7.95 14.66
C ASN A 183 -4.16 -7.98 15.97
N VAL A 184 -4.61 -8.78 16.95
CA VAL A 184 -3.96 -8.90 18.27
C VAL A 184 -2.47 -9.27 18.16
N GLY A 185 -2.08 -10.08 17.18
CA GLY A 185 -0.69 -10.49 16.99
C GLY A 185 0.19 -9.49 16.23
N THR A 186 -0.39 -8.59 15.43
CA THR A 186 0.38 -7.67 14.57
C THR A 186 0.39 -6.23 15.05
N VAL A 187 -0.62 -5.80 15.82
CA VAL A 187 -0.81 -4.38 16.20
C VAL A 187 0.38 -3.83 16.98
N GLN A 188 0.98 -4.67 17.83
CA GLN A 188 2.14 -4.32 18.65
C GLN A 188 3.38 -3.87 17.85
N PHE A 189 3.52 -4.31 16.60
CA PHE A 189 4.63 -3.87 15.74
C PHE A 189 4.48 -2.42 15.29
N PHE A 190 3.29 -1.82 15.39
CA PHE A 190 3.02 -0.46 14.93
C PHE A 190 3.05 0.58 16.05
N TYR A 191 3.41 0.17 17.27
CA TYR A 191 3.74 1.09 18.34
C TYR A 191 5.14 1.65 18.18
N GLN A 192 5.32 2.91 18.59
CA GLN A 192 6.62 3.54 18.67
C GLN A 192 6.93 3.98 20.10
N GLY A 193 8.17 3.67 20.51
CA GLY A 193 8.72 4.03 21.82
C GLY A 193 8.14 3.23 22.98
N HIS A 194 8.61 3.57 24.18
CA HIS A 194 8.23 2.93 25.45
C HIS A 194 7.25 3.80 26.28
N ALA A 195 6.53 4.72 25.61
CA ALA A 195 5.60 5.62 26.28
C ALA A 195 4.32 4.90 26.75
N SER A 196 3.63 5.48 27.72
CA SER A 196 2.30 5.05 28.15
C SER A 196 1.34 6.26 28.08
N PRO A 197 0.38 6.28 27.14
CA PRO A 197 0.13 5.26 26.12
C PRO A 197 1.24 5.20 25.05
N PRO A 198 1.41 4.05 24.37
CA PRO A 198 2.37 3.93 23.27
C PRO A 198 2.01 4.88 22.13
N GLN A 199 3.00 5.41 21.41
CA GLN A 199 2.69 6.19 20.21
C GLN A 199 2.21 5.26 19.10
N PHE A 200 1.18 5.65 18.36
CA PHE A 200 0.65 4.85 17.25
C PHE A 200 0.61 5.68 15.96
N PRO A 201 1.72 5.77 15.20
CA PRO A 201 1.82 6.63 14.03
C PRO A 201 0.81 6.30 12.94
N LEU A 202 0.52 5.01 12.70
CA LEU A 202 -0.48 4.59 11.71
C LEU A 202 -1.84 5.29 11.95
N TYR A 203 -2.28 5.36 13.20
CA TYR A 203 -3.50 6.07 13.58
C TYR A 203 -3.29 7.58 13.51
N THR A 204 -2.27 8.08 14.21
CA THR A 204 -2.05 9.53 14.41
C THR A 204 -1.84 10.28 13.10
N LEU A 205 -1.16 9.66 12.14
CA LEU A 205 -0.90 10.27 10.83
C LEU A 205 -2.12 10.16 9.91
N ALA A 206 -2.88 9.07 9.97
CA ALA A 206 -4.13 8.95 9.22
C ALA A 206 -5.17 9.99 9.66
N THR A 207 -5.33 10.21 10.97
CA THR A 207 -6.36 11.11 11.51
C THR A 207 -6.10 12.59 11.24
N ARG A 208 -4.89 12.98 10.82
CA ARG A 208 -4.60 14.33 10.30
C ARG A 208 -5.46 14.70 9.09
N PHE A 209 -5.91 13.70 8.33
CA PHE A 209 -6.69 13.88 7.10
C PHE A 209 -8.21 13.69 7.30
N VAL A 210 -8.69 13.75 8.55
CA VAL A 210 -10.10 13.49 8.88
C VAL A 210 -11.09 14.46 8.22
N ASP A 211 -10.68 15.72 8.00
CA ASP A 211 -11.45 16.75 7.30
C ASP A 211 -10.89 17.09 5.91
N HIS A 212 -10.24 16.13 5.25
CA HIS A 212 -9.74 16.34 3.88
C HIS A 212 -10.91 16.70 2.93
N PRO A 213 -10.74 17.61 1.94
CA PRO A 213 -11.80 17.99 1.01
C PRO A 213 -12.31 16.82 0.16
N GLU A 214 -11.44 15.91 -0.24
CA GLU A 214 -11.84 14.71 -1.00
C GLU A 214 -12.55 13.67 -0.14
N SER A 215 -13.71 13.20 -0.61
CA SER A 215 -14.52 12.20 0.09
C SER A 215 -13.82 10.85 0.23
N MET A 216 -13.09 10.42 -0.79
CA MET A 216 -12.37 9.14 -0.79
C MET A 216 -11.27 9.09 0.27
N VAL A 217 -10.52 10.18 0.45
CA VAL A 217 -9.53 10.30 1.54
C VAL A 217 -10.22 10.12 2.90
N ARG A 218 -11.31 10.84 3.15
CA ARG A 218 -12.05 10.71 4.42
C ARG A 218 -12.62 9.31 4.65
N ILE A 219 -13.10 8.64 3.59
CA ILE A 219 -13.58 7.25 3.68
C ILE A 219 -12.44 6.33 4.10
N ALA A 220 -11.27 6.46 3.47
CA ALA A 220 -10.10 5.66 3.80
C ALA A 220 -9.59 5.92 5.23
N VAL A 221 -9.53 7.18 5.67
CA VAL A 221 -9.18 7.54 7.06
C VAL A 221 -10.15 6.90 8.04
N ARG A 222 -11.47 6.94 7.77
CA ARG A 222 -12.47 6.26 8.62
C ARG A 222 -12.26 4.75 8.64
N THR A 223 -11.93 4.13 7.51
CA THR A 223 -11.59 2.70 7.47
C THR A 223 -10.37 2.40 8.35
N VAL A 224 -9.30 3.20 8.27
CA VAL A 224 -8.12 3.04 9.13
C VAL A 224 -8.52 3.15 10.60
N THR A 225 -9.25 4.20 10.98
CA THR A 225 -9.74 4.41 12.35
C THR A 225 -10.57 3.23 12.86
N LEU A 226 -11.52 2.73 12.05
CA LEU A 226 -12.36 1.60 12.43
C LEU A 226 -11.57 0.29 12.56
N ASN A 227 -10.61 0.04 11.66
CA ASN A 227 -9.73 -1.13 11.75
C ASN A 227 -8.89 -1.10 13.02
N VAL A 228 -8.36 0.08 13.41
CA VAL A 228 -7.64 0.24 14.68
C VAL A 228 -8.55 -0.03 15.87
N TYR A 229 -9.77 0.51 15.88
CA TYR A 229 -10.73 0.32 16.98
C TYR A 229 -11.22 -1.13 17.10
N ALA A 230 -11.20 -1.89 16.01
CA ALA A 230 -11.63 -3.27 15.98
C ALA A 230 -10.62 -4.24 16.62
N VAL A 231 -9.36 -3.83 16.86
CA VAL A 231 -8.35 -4.71 17.45
C VAL A 231 -8.55 -4.81 18.96
N PRO A 232 -8.79 -6.00 19.52
CA PRO A 232 -8.98 -6.17 20.96
C PRO A 232 -7.62 -6.24 21.67
N ASP A 233 -6.94 -5.09 21.74
CA ASP A 233 -5.64 -4.92 22.39
C ASP A 233 -5.65 -3.75 23.38
N GLU A 234 -4.99 -3.93 24.52
CA GLU A 234 -5.01 -2.96 25.61
C GLU A 234 -4.20 -1.70 25.31
N GLY A 235 -3.04 -1.83 24.67
CA GLY A 235 -2.21 -0.70 24.27
C GLY A 235 -2.94 0.20 23.27
N THR A 236 -3.63 -0.42 22.31
CA THR A 236 -4.49 0.25 21.35
C THR A 236 -5.61 0.99 22.05
N ARG A 237 -6.33 0.33 22.96
CA ARG A 237 -7.44 0.93 23.70
C ARG A 237 -6.98 2.13 24.54
N GLN A 238 -5.89 1.99 25.29
CA GLN A 238 -5.33 3.08 26.08
C GLN A 238 -4.93 4.27 25.21
N PHE A 239 -4.28 4.00 24.08
CA PHE A 239 -3.90 5.03 23.12
C PHE A 239 -5.11 5.76 22.55
N VAL A 240 -6.11 5.03 22.04
CA VAL A 240 -7.31 5.61 21.44
C VAL A 240 -8.12 6.44 22.44
N VAL A 241 -8.27 5.96 23.67
CA VAL A 241 -8.97 6.71 24.72
C VAL A 241 -8.21 8.00 25.05
N HIS A 242 -6.88 7.94 25.12
CA HIS A 242 -6.06 9.13 25.34
C HIS A 242 -6.14 10.13 24.17
N ASP A 243 -6.16 9.66 22.92
CA ASP A 243 -6.21 10.52 21.73
C ASP A 243 -7.62 11.00 21.37
N ALA A 244 -8.68 10.40 21.95
CA ALA A 244 -10.07 10.78 21.73
C ALA A 244 -10.33 12.30 21.89
N LYS A 245 -9.60 12.94 22.81
CA LYS A 245 -9.64 14.40 23.05
C LYS A 245 -9.19 15.24 21.85
N ASN A 246 -8.42 14.67 20.93
CA ASN A 246 -7.96 15.32 19.71
C ASN A 246 -8.86 14.95 18.52
N TYR A 247 -9.14 13.65 18.36
CA TYR A 247 -9.85 13.13 17.19
C TYR A 247 -11.33 13.57 17.12
N PHE A 248 -12.10 13.38 18.19
CA PHE A 248 -13.54 13.67 18.14
C PHE A 248 -13.86 15.15 17.94
N PRO A 249 -13.19 16.11 18.62
CA PRO A 249 -13.39 17.53 18.34
C PRO A 249 -13.07 17.92 16.89
N ALA A 250 -12.06 17.30 16.27
CA ALA A 250 -11.75 17.55 14.87
C ALA A 250 -12.90 17.06 13.96
N VAL A 251 -13.44 15.87 14.21
CA VAL A 251 -14.59 15.31 13.48
C VAL A 251 -15.83 16.16 13.66
N THR A 252 -16.19 16.53 14.89
CA THR A 252 -17.41 17.31 15.17
C THR A 252 -17.30 18.72 14.61
N GLY A 253 -16.13 19.36 14.72
CA GLY A 253 -15.87 20.67 14.11
C GLY A 253 -16.00 20.63 12.58
N ALA A 254 -15.46 19.57 11.94
CA ALA A 254 -15.60 19.35 10.51
C ALA A 254 -17.06 19.17 10.07
N LEU A 255 -17.83 18.37 10.81
CA LEU A 255 -19.25 18.16 10.56
C LEU A 255 -20.04 19.46 10.70
N LEU A 256 -19.82 20.21 11.79
CA LEU A 256 -20.47 21.49 12.04
C LEU A 256 -20.23 22.48 10.89
N ARG A 257 -18.98 22.65 10.45
CA ARG A 257 -18.66 23.53 9.31
C ARG A 257 -19.43 23.15 8.05
N ARG A 258 -19.57 21.85 7.76
CA ARG A 258 -20.28 21.37 6.57
C ARG A 258 -21.79 21.57 6.68
N CYS A 259 -22.37 21.36 7.86
CA CYS A 259 -23.79 21.67 8.11
C CYS A 259 -24.06 23.17 7.91
N LEU A 260 -23.23 24.04 8.50
CA LEU A 260 -23.37 25.49 8.33
C LEU A 260 -23.20 25.95 6.88
N ALA A 261 -22.25 25.36 6.13
CA ALA A 261 -22.07 25.65 4.71
C ALA A 261 -23.25 25.18 3.86
N HIS A 262 -23.90 24.08 4.23
CA HIS A 262 -25.13 23.61 3.60
C HIS A 262 -26.30 24.56 3.89
N ASP A 263 -26.41 25.08 5.11
CA ASP A 263 -27.49 25.98 5.52
C ASP A 263 -27.29 27.45 5.08
N ALA A 264 -26.13 27.78 4.51
CA ALA A 264 -25.83 29.12 4.01
C ALA A 264 -26.75 29.49 2.82
N PRO A 265 -27.36 30.69 2.83
CA PRO A 265 -28.28 31.11 1.76
C PRO A 265 -27.54 31.17 0.41
N GLY A 266 -27.98 30.31 -0.53
CA GLY A 266 -27.43 30.21 -1.89
C GLY A 266 -26.91 28.83 -2.31
N SER A 267 -26.88 27.83 -1.41
CA SER A 267 -26.25 26.51 -1.64
C SER A 267 -27.12 25.44 -2.34
N GLY A 268 -28.40 25.69 -2.62
CA GLY A 268 -29.21 24.71 -3.37
C GLY A 268 -30.74 24.79 -3.28
N ALA A 269 -31.32 25.67 -2.47
CA ALA A 269 -32.78 25.78 -2.37
C ALA A 269 -33.44 26.57 -3.52
N GLY A 270 -32.68 27.38 -4.28
CA GLY A 270 -33.23 28.27 -5.31
C GLY A 270 -33.35 27.70 -6.73
N ALA A 271 -32.88 26.46 -6.98
CA ALA A 271 -32.87 25.88 -8.33
C ALA A 271 -34.01 24.87 -8.59
N ILE A 272 -34.71 24.42 -7.55
CA ILE A 272 -35.83 23.46 -7.70
C ILE A 272 -37.16 24.20 -7.85
N GLU A 273 -37.31 25.41 -7.31
CA GLU A 273 -38.53 26.22 -7.47
C GLU A 273 -38.61 26.97 -8.80
N THR A 274 -37.48 27.26 -9.45
CA THR A 274 -37.49 27.94 -10.76
C THR A 274 -37.78 27.00 -11.93
N ALA A 275 -37.58 25.68 -11.78
CA ALA A 275 -37.93 24.70 -12.82
C ALA A 275 -39.43 24.37 -12.89
N ASN A 276 -40.18 24.59 -11.79
CA ASN A 276 -41.64 24.37 -11.76
C ASN A 276 -42.46 25.64 -12.08
N ALA A 277 -41.83 26.80 -12.18
CA ALA A 277 -42.51 28.07 -12.52
C ALA A 277 -42.54 28.36 -14.03
N GLU A 278 -41.80 27.61 -14.85
CA GLU A 278 -41.83 27.73 -16.33
C GLU A 278 -42.68 26.65 -17.02
N ALA A 279 -43.42 25.84 -16.25
CA ALA A 279 -44.27 24.75 -16.76
C ALA A 279 -45.78 24.94 -16.49
N CYS A 280 -46.24 26.15 -16.16
CA CYS A 280 -47.66 26.52 -16.09
C CYS A 280 -47.98 27.74 -16.96
#